data_AF-A0AAW6YNS9-F1
#
_entry.id   AF-A0AAW6YNS9-F1
#
_cell.length_a   1.000
_cell.length_b   1.000
_cell.length_c   1.000
_cell.angle_alpha   90.00
_cell.angle_beta   90.00
_cell.angle_gamma   90.00
#
_symmetry.space_group_name_H-M   'P 1'
#
loop_
_entity.id
_entity.type
_entity.pdbx_description
1 polymer ?
#
loop_
_entity_poly.entity_id
_entity_poly.type
_entity_poly.pdbx_seq_one_letter_code
_entity_poly.pdbx_strand_id
1 'polypeptide(L)' 'YHQGRDNRLAYRIARRDAHNRDAELASVVSNMSSEPNVTPQIREAAFRLLCLNHTFTSYISALGAHREQLTNPEILAFL' A
#
# COMPACT_ATOMS: atom_id res chain seq x y z
N TYR A 1 1.64 19.55 -2.85
CA TYR A 1 1.29 19.04 -4.18
C TYR A 1 0.38 20.02 -4.91
N HIS A 2 0.27 19.93 -6.24
CA HIS A 2 -0.67 20.73 -7.04
C HIS A 2 -2.14 20.55 -6.61
N GLN A 3 -2.49 19.36 -6.10
CA GLN A 3 -3.78 19.04 -5.51
C GLN A 3 -3.57 18.52 -4.09
N GLY A 4 -4.44 18.93 -3.16
CA GLY A 4 -4.45 18.43 -1.79
C GLY A 4 -5.11 17.05 -1.67
N ARG A 5 -5.71 16.78 -0.52
CA ARG A 5 -6.42 15.54 -0.23
C ARG A 5 -7.46 15.26 -1.31
N ASP A 6 -7.31 14.14 -2.01
CA ASP A 6 -8.25 13.69 -3.03
C ASP A 6 -9.07 12.50 -2.49
N ASN A 7 -10.38 12.70 -2.29
CA ASN A 7 -11.31 11.62 -1.92
C ASN A 7 -12.25 11.24 -3.08
N ARG A 8 -11.92 11.59 -4.32
CA ARG A 8 -12.74 11.27 -5.49
C ARG A 8 -12.92 9.76 -5.65
N LEU A 9 -13.94 9.39 -6.42
CA LEU A 9 -14.28 7.99 -6.67
C LEU A 9 -13.06 7.17 -7.14
N ALA A 10 -12.25 7.73 -8.03
CA ALA A 10 -11.03 7.09 -8.52
C ALA A 10 -10.06 6.71 -7.39
N TYR A 11 -9.79 7.64 -6.45
CA TYR A 11 -8.94 7.35 -5.28
C TYR A 11 -9.55 6.25 -4.39
N ARG A 12 -10.87 6.31 -4.15
CA ARG A 12 -11.54 5.29 -3.33
C ARG A 12 -11.50 3.89 -3.96
N ILE A 13 -11.66 3.80 -5.29
CA ILE A 13 -11.52 2.55 -6.04
C ILE A 13 -10.09 2.03 -5.91
N ALA A 14 -9.08 2.85 -6.24
CA ALA A 14 -7.68 2.45 -6.15
C ALA A 14 -7.29 1.97 -4.74
N ARG A 15 -7.74 2.68 -3.69
CA ARG A 15 -7.52 2.29 -2.29
C ARG A 15 -8.18 0.94 -1.95
N ARG A 16 -9.41 0.72 -2.41
CA ARG A 16 -10.11 -0.55 -2.21
C ARG A 16 -9.39 -1.70 -2.92
N ASP A 17 -8.96 -1.48 -4.17
CA ASP A 17 -8.26 -2.48 -4.95
C ASP A 17 -6.92 -2.85 -4.30
N ALA A 18 -6.18 -1.86 -3.79
CA ALA A 18 -4.95 -2.11 -3.03
C ALA A 18 -5.20 -3.00 -1.80
N HIS A 19 -6.23 -2.69 -0.99
CA HIS A 19 -6.59 -3.52 0.17
C HIS A 19 -7.06 -4.94 -0.22
N ASN A 20 -7.78 -5.09 -1.33
CA ASN A 20 -8.19 -6.40 -1.82
C ASN A 20 -6.98 -7.25 -2.23
N ARG A 21 -6.00 -6.65 -2.94
CA ARG A 21 -4.75 -7.34 -3.33
C ARG A 21 -3.91 -7.71 -2.12
N ASP A 22 -3.84 -6.84 -1.12
CA ASP A 22 -3.15 -7.09 0.14
C ASP A 22 -3.77 -8.27 0.92
N ALA A 23 -5.10 -8.35 0.99
CA ALA A 23 -5.82 -9.48 1.58
C ALA A 23 -5.61 -10.79 0.80
N GLU A 24 -5.59 -10.71 -0.53
CA GLU A 24 -5.28 -11.84 -1.41
C GLU A 24 -3.86 -12.37 -1.15
N LEU A 25 -2.87 -11.47 -1.05
CA LEU A 25 -1.49 -11.83 -0.69
C LEU A 25 -1.44 -12.50 0.69
N ALA A 26 -2.11 -11.96 1.70
CA ALA A 26 -2.17 -12.55 3.03
C ALA A 26 -2.71 -13.99 3.00
N SER A 27 -3.77 -14.22 2.21
CA SER A 27 -4.33 -15.57 2.02
C SER A 27 -3.33 -16.51 1.34
N VAL A 28 -2.63 -16.06 0.29
CA VAL A 28 -1.59 -16.86 -0.38
C VAL A 28 -0.47 -17.23 0.58
N VAL A 29 0.04 -16.28 1.37
CA VAL A 29 1.12 -16.53 2.35
C VAL A 29 0.65 -17.50 3.44
N SER A 30 -0.59 -17.38 3.90
CA SER A 30 -1.17 -18.30 4.88
C SER A 30 -1.29 -19.72 4.33
N ASN A 31 -1.82 -19.88 3.11
CA ASN A 31 -1.96 -21.19 2.46
C ASN A 31 -0.60 -21.83 2.22
N MET A 32 0.35 -21.05 1.66
CA MET A 32 1.73 -21.49 1.43
C MET A 32 2.41 -21.96 2.72
N SER A 33 2.12 -21.33 3.87
CA SER A 33 2.75 -21.70 5.14
C SER A 33 2.38 -23.11 5.62
N SER A 34 1.28 -23.67 5.13
CA SER A 34 0.81 -25.03 5.44
C SER A 34 1.26 -26.10 4.43
N GLU A 35 1.90 -25.71 3.33
CA GLU A 35 2.37 -26.63 2.30
C GLU A 35 3.59 -27.45 2.78
N PRO A 36 3.63 -28.77 2.55
CA PRO A 36 4.65 -29.66 3.10
C PRO A 36 6.07 -29.39 2.57
N ASN A 37 6.18 -28.80 1.39
CA ASN A 37 7.46 -28.54 0.73
C ASN A 37 8.03 -27.15 1.01
N VAL A 38 7.37 -26.35 1.85
CA VAL A 38 7.80 -24.98 2.12
C VAL A 38 8.82 -24.96 3.25
N THR A 39 10.01 -24.45 2.92
CA THR A 39 11.10 -24.34 3.88
C THR A 39 10.87 -23.18 4.86
N PRO A 40 11.48 -23.21 6.06
CA PRO A 40 11.44 -22.07 6.99
C PRO A 40 11.88 -20.75 6.35
N GLN A 41 12.87 -20.78 5.45
CA GLN A 41 13.40 -19.60 4.77
C GLN A 41 12.36 -18.99 3.82
N ILE A 42 11.60 -19.81 3.10
CA ILE A 42 10.52 -19.36 2.22
C ILE A 42 9.37 -18.76 3.05
N ARG A 43 8.99 -19.41 4.17
CA ARG A 43 7.99 -18.86 5.11
C ARG A 43 8.40 -17.49 5.63
N GLU A 44 9.65 -17.34 6.07
CA GLU A 44 10.16 -16.07 6.59
C GLU A 44 10.20 -14.99 5.50
N ALA A 45 10.65 -15.32 4.29
CA ALA A 45 10.65 -14.38 3.17
C ALA A 45 9.24 -13.91 2.80
N ALA A 46 8.27 -14.83 2.72
CA ALA A 46 6.88 -14.50 2.43
C ALA A 46 6.23 -13.66 3.53
N PHE A 47 6.50 -13.98 4.80
CA PHE A 47 6.03 -13.18 5.93
C PHE A 47 6.60 -11.76 5.89
N ARG A 48 7.92 -11.61 5.67
CA ARG A 48 8.55 -10.29 5.53
C ARG A 48 7.96 -9.50 4.36
N LEU A 49 7.73 -10.14 3.22
CA LEU A 49 7.10 -9.50 2.07
C LEU A 49 5.69 -9.00 2.41
N LEU A 50 4.88 -9.82 3.09
CA LEU A 50 3.55 -9.44 3.54
C LEU A 50 3.60 -8.22 4.48
N CYS A 51 4.49 -8.24 5.49
CA CYS A 51 4.67 -7.11 6.40
C CYS A 51 5.08 -5.84 5.65
N LEU A 52 6.03 -5.92 4.72
CA LEU A 52 6.45 -4.79 3.91
C LEU A 52 5.30 -4.25 3.05
N ASN A 53 4.47 -5.12 2.49
CA ASN A 53 3.30 -4.70 1.71
C ASN A 53 2.27 -3.95 2.56
N HIS A 54 1.93 -4.49 3.75
CA HIS A 54 1.06 -3.81 4.72
C HIS A 54 1.59 -2.43 5.11
N THR A 55 2.88 -2.34 5.41
CA THR A 55 3.55 -1.08 5.75
C THR A 55 3.48 -0.08 4.60
N PHE A 56 3.79 -0.52 3.38
CA PHE A 56 3.77 0.32 2.19
C PHE A 56 2.36 0.87 1.90
N THR A 57 1.34 0.01 1.94
CA THR A 57 -0.06 0.40 1.75
C THR A 57 -0.54 1.37 2.83
N SER A 58 -0.09 1.19 4.07
CA SER A 58 -0.37 2.11 5.18
C SER A 58 0.27 3.48 4.97
N TYR A 59 1.53 3.54 4.55
CA TYR A 59 2.21 4.80 4.26
C TYR A 59 1.56 5.56 3.09
N ILE A 60 1.21 4.88 2.01
CA ILE A 60 0.49 5.50 0.89
C ILE A 60 -0.86 6.05 1.35
N SER A 61 -1.59 5.29 2.17
CA SER A 61 -2.89 5.73 2.70
C SER A 61 -2.74 6.96 3.59
N ALA A 62 -1.75 6.98 4.49
CA ALA A 62 -1.44 8.13 5.33
C ALA A 62 -1.06 9.35 4.48
N LEU A 63 -0.17 9.19 3.50
CA LEU A 63 0.21 10.26 2.58
C LEU A 63 -1.00 10.81 1.83
N GLY A 64 -1.90 9.94 1.34
CA GLY A 64 -3.12 10.35 0.66
C GLY A 64 -4.10 11.12 1.56
N ALA A 65 -4.23 10.70 2.82
CA ALA A 65 -5.11 11.34 3.80
C ALA A 65 -4.59 12.71 4.26
N HIS A 66 -3.27 12.85 4.40
CA HIS A 66 -2.59 14.06 4.87
C HIS A 66 -2.00 14.91 3.75
N ARG A 67 -2.31 14.61 2.49
CA ARG A 67 -1.82 15.41 1.35
C ARG A 67 -2.41 16.81 1.41
N GLU A 68 -1.56 17.81 1.51
CA GLU A 68 -1.99 19.21 1.45
C GLU A 68 -1.72 19.83 0.07
N GLN A 69 -2.60 20.75 -0.30
CA GLN A 69 -2.42 21.56 -1.50
C GLN A 69 -1.33 22.59 -1.20
N LEU A 70 -0.31 22.66 -2.04
CA LEU A 70 0.67 23.74 -1.96
C LEU A 70 -0.01 25.01 -2.45
N THR A 71 0.14 26.08 -1.67
CA THR A 71 -0.41 27.40 -1.98
C THR A 71 0.66 28.38 -2.47
N ASN A 72 1.95 28.03 -2.33
CA ASN A 72 3.06 28.86 -2.77
C ASN A 72 3.30 28.69 -4.29
N PRO A 73 3.08 29.74 -5.11
CA PRO A 73 3.23 29.69 -6.56
C PRO A 73 4.67 29.43 -7.02
N GLU A 74 5.67 29.95 -6.31
CA GLU A 74 7.09 29.72 -6.66
C GLU A 74 7.47 28.26 -6.46
N ILE A 75 7.02 27.64 -5.37
CA ILE A 75 7.25 26.21 -5.10
C ILE A 75 6.52 25.33 -6.12
N LEU A 76 5.30 25.70 -6.51
CA LEU A 76 4.54 24.97 -7.52
C LEU A 76 5.22 24.99 -8.89
N ALA A 77 5.90 26.09 -9.26
CA ALA A 77 6.60 26.20 -10.54
C ALA A 77 7.83 25.27 -10.67
N PHE A 78 8.34 24.73 -9.56
CA PHE A 78 9.46 23.79 -9.54
C PHE A 78 9.06 22.30 -9.51
N LEU A 79 7.76 22.00 -9.35
CA LEU A 79 7.21 20.63 -9.17
C LEU A 79 6.39 20.16 -10.38
#